data_AF-A0A2G6CDN3-F1
#
_entry.id   AF-A0A2G6CDN3-F1
#
_cell.length_a   1.000
_cell.length_b   1.000
_cell.length_c   1.000
_cell.angle_alpha   90.00
_cell.angle_beta   90.00
_cell.angle_gamma   90.00
#
_symmetry.space_group_name_H-M   'P 1'
#
loop_
_entity.id
_entity.type
_entity.pdbx_description
1 polymer ?
#
loop_
_entity_poly.entity_id
_entity_poly.type
_entity_poly.pdbx_seq_one_letter_code
_entity_poly.pdbx_strand_id
1 'polypeptide(L)'
;MRLPFIVFSALALVACSPNVPNSAAGARNTLPPAVAVNSRPLDAAGVLAADTRKALNLPAEGAATGHSGISDEQDFGAVSGRESIESDAQRIAANRAQFVIIEPTDLPPRPSGSGPSIVAFALATNNQPGQALYRRSSFSAKSRFDRACAKYPSADQAQQVFLDAGGPKRDPKGMDPDGDGFACYWDPRPFRAARGGASTPPQTYEVIETPGES
;
A
#
# COMPACT_ATOMS: atom_id res chain seq x y z
N MET A 1 -43.21 37.78 -35.56
CA MET A 1 -42.93 36.32 -35.56
C MET A 1 -41.43 36.13 -35.75
N ARG A 2 -40.68 35.87 -34.67
CA ARG A 2 -39.23 35.58 -34.74
C ARG A 2 -38.98 34.35 -33.86
N LEU A 3 -38.50 33.28 -34.50
CA LEU A 3 -38.22 31.97 -33.90
C LEU A 3 -37.03 32.05 -32.93
N PRO A 4 -37.04 31.31 -31.81
CA PRO A 4 -35.84 31.06 -31.02
C PRO A 4 -35.02 29.92 -31.66
N PHE A 5 -33.76 30.21 -32.03
CA PHE A 5 -32.77 29.21 -32.37
C PHE A 5 -32.30 28.51 -31.09
N ILE A 6 -32.63 27.22 -30.96
CA ILE A 6 -32.11 26.34 -29.91
C ILE A 6 -30.73 25.86 -30.37
N VAL A 7 -29.67 26.30 -29.70
CA VAL A 7 -28.31 25.80 -29.89
C VAL A 7 -28.17 24.50 -29.09
N PHE A 8 -28.25 23.36 -29.78
CA PHE A 8 -27.91 22.05 -29.22
C PHE A 8 -26.39 21.94 -29.11
N SER A 9 -25.86 21.97 -27.89
CA SER A 9 -24.43 21.76 -27.62
C SER A 9 -24.15 20.25 -27.61
N ALA A 10 -23.51 19.74 -28.66
CA ALA A 10 -23.08 18.35 -28.75
C ALA A 10 -21.84 18.13 -27.86
N LEU A 11 -22.00 17.35 -26.80
CA LEU A 11 -20.93 16.93 -25.91
C LEU A 11 -20.24 15.68 -26.51
N ALA A 12 -19.07 15.87 -27.13
CA ALA A 12 -18.27 14.75 -27.64
C ALA A 12 -17.51 14.09 -26.47
N LEU A 13 -17.88 12.86 -26.11
CA LEU A 13 -17.05 12.01 -25.24
C LEU A 13 -15.79 11.59 -26.01
N VAL A 14 -14.65 12.14 -25.63
CA VAL A 14 -13.34 11.61 -26.02
C VAL A 14 -13.06 10.37 -25.15
N ALA A 15 -13.13 9.18 -25.77
CA ALA A 15 -12.66 7.95 -25.16
C ALA A 15 -11.14 7.87 -25.29
N CYS A 16 -10.42 7.84 -24.17
CA CYS A 16 -9.00 7.47 -24.16
C CYS A 16 -8.92 5.93 -24.24
N SER A 17 -8.60 5.40 -25.41
CA SER A 17 -8.19 3.99 -25.56
C SER A 17 -6.76 3.82 -25.06
N PRO A 18 -6.45 2.91 -24.12
CA PRO A 18 -5.08 2.61 -23.75
C PRO A 18 -4.37 1.92 -24.94
N ASN A 19 -3.27 2.52 -25.40
CA ASN A 19 -2.40 1.91 -26.41
C ASN A 19 -1.54 0.85 -25.71
N VAL A 20 -1.98 -0.41 -25.73
CA VAL A 20 -1.20 -1.56 -25.27
C VAL A 20 -0.09 -1.83 -26.29
N PRO A 21 1.20 -1.80 -25.91
CA PRO A 21 2.28 -2.14 -26.83
C PRO A 21 2.14 -3.60 -27.28
N ASN A 22 2.07 -3.80 -28.59
CA ASN A 22 2.00 -5.11 -29.21
C ASN A 22 3.37 -5.79 -29.13
N SER A 23 3.56 -6.67 -28.14
CA SER A 23 4.82 -7.41 -27.91
C SER A 23 5.20 -8.38 -29.04
N ALA A 24 4.44 -8.44 -30.13
CA ALA A 24 4.70 -9.30 -31.28
C ALA A 24 5.26 -8.54 -32.52
N ALA A 25 5.46 -7.22 -32.45
CA ALA A 25 6.06 -6.44 -33.54
C ALA A 25 7.58 -6.70 -33.64
N GLY A 26 7.96 -7.86 -34.15
CA GLY A 26 9.36 -8.24 -34.37
C GLY A 26 9.59 -9.67 -34.84
N ALA A 27 8.61 -10.56 -34.69
CA ALA A 27 8.74 -11.94 -35.17
C ALA A 27 8.42 -11.99 -36.68
N ARG A 28 9.47 -12.00 -37.51
CA ARG A 28 9.35 -12.35 -38.94
C ARG A 28 8.83 -13.78 -39.02
N ASN A 29 7.56 -13.91 -39.37
CA ASN A 29 6.87 -15.18 -39.52
C ASN A 29 7.24 -15.82 -40.87
N THR A 30 8.42 -16.43 -40.96
CA THR A 30 8.69 -17.47 -41.96
C THR A 30 8.51 -18.81 -41.28
N LEU A 31 7.24 -19.25 -41.17
CA LEU A 31 6.93 -20.63 -40.81
C LEU A 31 7.49 -21.56 -41.91
N PRO A 32 8.25 -22.61 -41.55
CA PRO A 32 8.58 -23.66 -42.51
C PRO A 32 7.28 -24.31 -43.05
N PRO A 33 7.30 -24.84 -44.29
CA PRO A 33 6.11 -25.50 -44.83
C PRO A 33 5.66 -26.63 -43.91
N ALA A 34 4.35 -26.78 -43.75
CA ALA A 34 3.76 -27.81 -42.91
C ALA A 34 4.21 -29.20 -43.41
N VAL A 35 5.02 -29.87 -42.60
CA VAL A 35 5.37 -31.27 -42.83
C VAL A 35 4.15 -32.12 -42.48
N ALA A 36 3.77 -33.02 -43.37
CA ALA A 36 2.64 -33.93 -43.16
C ALA A 36 2.81 -34.72 -41.86
N VAL A 37 1.84 -34.60 -40.94
CA VAL A 37 1.82 -35.33 -39.68
C VAL A 37 1.39 -36.77 -39.98
N ASN A 38 2.35 -37.68 -39.98
CA ASN A 38 2.06 -39.12 -40.03
C ASN A 38 1.84 -39.61 -38.60
N SER A 39 0.70 -40.25 -38.33
CA SER A 39 0.46 -40.96 -37.07
C SER A 39 1.25 -42.27 -37.06
N ARG A 40 2.56 -42.19 -36.83
CA ARG A 40 3.40 -43.33 -36.48
C ARG A 40 3.50 -43.44 -34.96
N PRO A 41 3.45 -44.66 -34.39
CA PRO A 41 3.55 -44.85 -32.95
C PRO A 41 4.90 -44.33 -32.40
N LEU A 42 4.88 -43.93 -31.12
CA LEU A 42 5.91 -43.14 -30.45
C LEU A 42 7.25 -43.88 -30.25
N ASP A 43 7.27 -45.19 -30.48
CA ASP A 43 8.45 -46.05 -30.57
C ASP A 43 9.35 -45.71 -31.78
N ALA A 44 8.85 -44.94 -32.76
CA ALA A 44 9.64 -44.45 -33.89
C ALA A 44 10.52 -43.22 -33.56
N ALA A 45 10.35 -42.56 -32.39
CA ALA A 45 11.12 -41.36 -32.02
C ALA A 45 12.62 -41.67 -31.82
N GLY A 46 12.95 -42.88 -31.37
CA GLY A 46 14.34 -43.33 -31.23
C GLY A 46 15.08 -43.49 -32.57
N VAL A 47 14.36 -43.79 -33.66
CA VAL A 47 14.95 -44.06 -34.98
C VAL A 47 15.31 -42.75 -35.69
N LEU A 48 14.46 -41.72 -35.61
CA LEU A 48 14.75 -40.37 -36.14
C LEU A 48 15.94 -39.71 -35.44
N ALA A 49 16.09 -39.94 -34.13
CA ALA A 49 17.23 -39.46 -33.35
C ALA A 49 18.53 -40.19 -33.73
N ALA A 50 18.49 -41.48 -34.05
CA ALA A 50 19.65 -42.26 -34.45
C ALA A 50 20.17 -41.87 -35.85
N ASP A 51 19.28 -41.75 -36.84
CA ASP A 51 19.65 -41.40 -38.21
C ASP A 51 20.21 -39.97 -38.34
N THR A 52 19.65 -39.03 -37.57
CA THR A 52 20.13 -37.63 -37.53
C THR A 52 21.52 -37.52 -36.88
N ARG A 53 21.78 -38.28 -35.81
CA ARG A 53 23.11 -38.32 -35.15
C ARG A 53 24.17 -38.97 -36.04
N LYS A 54 23.78 -39.98 -36.83
CA LYS A 54 24.65 -40.61 -37.83
C LYS A 54 24.97 -39.67 -38.99
N ALA A 55 24.00 -38.86 -39.44
CA ALA A 55 24.22 -37.83 -40.45
C ALA A 55 25.14 -36.68 -39.98
N LEU A 56 25.16 -36.39 -38.66
CA LEU A 56 25.94 -35.30 -38.05
C LEU A 56 27.23 -35.76 -37.36
N ASN A 57 27.53 -37.07 -37.38
CA ASN A 57 28.72 -37.70 -36.77
C ASN A 57 28.94 -37.34 -35.28
N LEU A 58 27.86 -37.29 -34.51
CA LEU A 58 27.89 -36.97 -33.07
C LEU A 58 28.02 -38.25 -32.22
N PRO A 59 28.83 -38.26 -31.15
CA PRO A 59 28.93 -39.42 -30.26
C PRO A 59 27.58 -39.76 -29.61
N ALA A 60 27.36 -41.05 -29.38
CA ALA A 60 26.14 -41.55 -28.75
C ALA A 60 26.19 -41.26 -27.23
N GLU A 61 25.56 -40.18 -26.81
CA GLU A 61 25.25 -39.98 -25.39
C GLU A 61 23.94 -40.70 -25.08
N GLY A 62 23.99 -41.50 -24.01
CA GLY A 62 22.83 -42.20 -23.47
C GLY A 62 21.67 -41.24 -23.23
N ALA A 63 20.46 -41.75 -23.45
CA ALA A 63 19.22 -41.01 -23.27
C ALA A 63 19.24 -40.26 -21.92
N ALA A 64 19.19 -38.93 -21.98
CA ALA A 64 18.84 -38.10 -20.84
C ALA A 64 17.36 -38.32 -20.52
N THR A 65 17.03 -39.47 -19.92
CA THR A 65 15.75 -39.70 -19.24
C THR A 65 15.84 -39.05 -17.88
N GLY A 66 15.53 -37.76 -17.82
CA GLY A 66 15.43 -37.02 -16.57
C GLY A 66 15.19 -35.55 -16.86
N HIS A 67 13.98 -35.09 -16.56
CA HIS A 67 13.59 -33.69 -16.65
C HIS A 67 14.53 -32.84 -15.78
N SER A 68 15.57 -32.25 -16.38
CA SER A 68 16.54 -31.39 -15.68
C SER A 68 15.98 -30.03 -15.25
N GLY A 69 14.65 -29.91 -15.12
CA GLY A 69 13.98 -28.64 -14.83
C GLY A 69 12.57 -28.74 -14.23
N ILE A 70 12.09 -29.93 -13.87
CA ILE A 70 10.86 -30.07 -13.06
C ILE A 70 11.31 -30.57 -11.69
N SER A 71 11.10 -29.74 -10.69
CA SER A 71 11.40 -30.06 -9.31
C SER A 71 10.47 -31.17 -8.80
N ASP A 72 11.02 -32.12 -8.05
CA ASP A 72 10.36 -33.38 -7.65
C ASP A 72 9.69 -33.29 -6.26
N GLU A 73 9.40 -32.08 -5.77
CA GLU A 73 8.74 -31.84 -4.48
C GLU A 73 7.25 -32.20 -4.49
N GLN A 74 6.69 -32.57 -5.65
CA GLN A 74 5.35 -33.17 -5.76
C GLN A 74 5.39 -34.71 -5.77
N ASP A 75 6.58 -35.34 -5.76
CA ASP A 75 6.74 -36.79 -5.61
C ASP A 75 6.95 -37.15 -4.13
N PHE A 76 5.94 -37.75 -3.51
CA PHE A 76 5.97 -38.17 -2.10
C PHE A 76 7.09 -39.16 -1.78
N GLY A 77 7.50 -40.00 -2.73
CA GLY A 77 8.61 -40.95 -2.56
C GLY A 77 9.96 -40.24 -2.56
N ALA A 78 10.14 -39.28 -3.47
CA ALA A 78 11.37 -38.49 -3.56
C ALA A 78 11.54 -37.54 -2.36
N VAL A 79 10.43 -36.97 -1.84
CA VAL A 79 10.44 -36.13 -0.64
C VAL A 79 10.66 -36.96 0.63
N SER A 80 9.95 -38.08 0.82
CA SER A 80 10.11 -38.93 2.02
C SER A 80 11.50 -39.57 2.15
N GLY A 81 12.21 -39.75 1.04
CA GLY A 81 13.60 -40.20 1.06
C GLY A 81 14.63 -39.13 1.47
N ARG A 82 14.27 -37.83 1.42
CA ARG A 82 15.18 -36.71 1.68
C ARG A 82 14.82 -35.92 2.95
N GLU A 83 13.54 -35.78 3.23
CA GLU A 83 13.00 -35.12 4.41
C GLU A 83 12.52 -36.18 5.40
N SER A 84 13.28 -36.40 6.47
CA SER A 84 12.86 -37.26 7.58
C SER A 84 12.18 -36.46 8.69
N ILE A 85 11.45 -37.16 9.55
CA ILE A 85 10.81 -36.59 10.75
C ILE A 85 11.86 -35.94 11.66
N GLU A 86 13.03 -36.56 11.80
CA GLU A 86 14.13 -36.05 12.63
C GLU A 86 14.72 -34.76 12.06
N SER A 87 14.89 -34.69 10.73
CA SER A 87 15.37 -33.48 10.05
C SER A 87 14.38 -32.32 10.25
N ASP A 88 13.09 -32.60 10.11
CA ASP A 88 12.04 -31.59 10.30
C ASP A 88 11.97 -31.11 11.76
N ALA A 89 12.05 -32.04 12.73
CA ALA A 89 12.10 -31.71 14.15
C ALA A 89 13.30 -30.81 14.50
N GLN A 90 14.48 -31.08 13.93
CA GLN A 90 15.67 -30.25 14.13
C GLN A 90 15.49 -28.84 13.55
N ARG A 91 14.89 -28.72 12.36
CA ARG A 91 14.59 -27.43 11.72
C ARG A 91 13.58 -26.62 12.53
N ILE A 92 12.54 -27.27 13.04
CA ILE A 92 11.56 -26.64 13.94
C ILE A 92 12.24 -26.19 15.24
N ALA A 93 13.10 -27.02 15.83
CA ALA A 93 13.84 -26.66 17.04
C ALA A 93 14.77 -25.46 16.80
N ALA A 94 15.47 -25.42 15.67
CA ALA A 94 16.31 -24.29 15.28
C ALA A 94 15.49 -23.01 15.10
N ASN A 95 14.34 -23.09 14.43
CA ASN A 95 13.44 -21.95 14.25
C ASN A 95 12.88 -21.45 15.59
N ARG A 96 12.47 -22.37 16.49
CA ARG A 96 12.00 -22.03 17.84
C ARG A 96 13.10 -21.39 18.68
N ALA A 97 14.35 -21.86 18.57
CA ALA A 97 15.49 -21.27 19.29
C ALA A 97 15.81 -19.84 18.83
N GLN A 98 15.41 -19.46 17.62
CA GLN A 98 15.59 -18.12 17.06
C GLN A 98 14.36 -17.21 17.23
N PHE A 99 13.24 -17.74 17.71
CA PHE A 99 12.01 -16.99 17.87
C PHE A 99 12.12 -15.99 19.02
N VAL A 100 11.86 -14.71 18.73
CA VAL A 100 11.83 -13.64 19.73
C VAL A 100 10.47 -12.95 19.67
N ILE A 101 9.73 -12.99 20.78
CA ILE A 101 8.53 -12.17 20.96
C ILE A 101 8.99 -10.80 21.45
N ILE A 102 8.63 -9.75 20.72
CA ILE A 102 8.79 -8.37 21.17
C ILE A 102 7.46 -7.94 21.76
N GLU A 103 7.41 -7.79 23.08
CA GLU A 103 6.23 -7.27 23.76
C GLU A 103 5.97 -5.81 23.35
N PRO A 104 4.71 -5.41 23.09
CA PRO A 104 4.36 -4.03 22.86
C PRO A 104 4.83 -3.18 24.05
N THR A 105 5.69 -2.20 23.79
CA THR A 105 6.09 -1.21 24.78
C THR A 105 5.30 0.07 24.55
N ASP A 106 4.87 0.72 25.62
CA ASP A 106 4.20 2.02 25.55
C ASP A 106 5.07 3.05 24.84
N LEU A 107 4.43 3.92 24.06
CA LEU A 107 5.13 5.04 23.45
C LEU A 107 5.67 5.98 24.54
N PRO A 108 6.91 6.47 24.41
CA PRO A 108 7.47 7.40 25.37
C PRO A 108 6.59 8.66 25.43
N PRO A 109 6.42 9.26 26.63
CA PRO A 109 5.68 10.52 26.75
C PRO A 109 6.39 11.60 25.92
N ARG A 110 5.61 12.52 25.34
CA ARG A 110 6.16 13.61 24.54
C ARG A 110 7.18 14.40 25.38
N PRO A 111 8.39 14.69 24.85
CA PRO A 111 9.38 15.48 25.58
C PRO A 111 8.81 16.85 25.96
N SER A 112 9.08 17.29 27.18
CA SER A 112 8.70 18.61 27.67
C SER A 112 9.36 19.68 26.81
N GLY A 113 8.58 20.56 26.17
CA GLY A 113 9.09 21.70 25.39
C GLY A 113 8.69 21.76 23.90
N SER A 114 7.99 20.77 23.34
CA SER A 114 7.54 20.79 21.92
C SER A 114 6.37 21.76 21.62
N GLY A 115 6.07 22.71 22.50
CA GLY A 115 4.92 23.61 22.39
C GLY A 115 3.56 22.91 22.57
N PRO A 116 2.45 23.68 22.51
CA PRO A 116 1.08 23.20 22.57
C PRO A 116 0.80 22.17 21.49
N SER A 117 0.07 21.12 21.86
CA SER A 117 -0.38 20.09 20.93
C SER A 117 -1.72 20.48 20.32
N ILE A 118 -1.74 20.69 19.00
CA ILE A 118 -2.98 20.93 18.26
C ILE A 118 -3.94 19.73 18.33
N VAL A 119 -3.41 18.51 18.41
CA VAL A 119 -4.20 17.28 18.55
C VAL A 119 -4.87 17.24 19.93
N ALA A 120 -4.10 17.50 20.99
CA ALA A 120 -4.68 17.55 22.34
C ALA A 120 -5.75 18.64 22.43
N PHE A 121 -5.52 19.78 21.81
CA PHE A 121 -6.51 20.86 21.74
C PHE A 121 -7.77 20.46 20.95
N ALA A 122 -7.63 19.78 19.81
CA ALA A 122 -8.76 19.26 19.04
C ALA A 122 -9.60 18.27 19.85
N LEU A 123 -8.96 17.41 20.64
CA LEU A 123 -9.61 16.40 21.46
C LEU A 123 -10.27 16.97 22.72
N ALA A 124 -9.72 18.05 23.29
CA ALA A 124 -10.25 18.72 24.47
C ALA A 124 -11.42 19.68 24.16
N THR A 125 -11.59 20.06 22.90
CA THR A 125 -12.67 20.96 22.45
C THR A 125 -13.80 20.20 21.78
N ASN A 126 -15.03 20.68 21.94
CA ASN A 126 -16.23 20.06 21.36
C ASN A 126 -17.05 21.02 20.48
N ASN A 127 -16.70 22.31 20.43
CA ASN A 127 -17.38 23.28 19.58
C ASN A 127 -17.08 23.03 18.09
N GLN A 128 -18.03 23.42 17.24
CA GLN A 128 -17.89 23.33 15.79
C GLN A 128 -17.09 24.53 15.25
N PRO A 129 -16.43 24.39 14.09
CA PRO A 129 -15.88 25.54 13.36
C PRO A 129 -16.95 26.61 13.12
N GLY A 130 -16.60 27.88 13.37
CA GLY A 130 -17.49 29.05 13.33
C GLY A 130 -18.36 29.25 14.58
N GLN A 131 -18.32 28.34 15.56
CA GLN A 131 -19.07 28.51 16.81
C GLN A 131 -18.32 29.44 17.76
N ALA A 132 -18.69 30.72 17.77
CA ALA A 132 -18.07 31.74 18.61
C ALA A 132 -18.15 31.41 20.11
N LEU A 133 -16.98 31.23 20.75
CA LEU A 133 -16.81 31.02 22.18
C LEU A 133 -16.12 32.22 22.86
N TYR A 134 -15.29 32.94 22.11
CA TYR A 134 -14.47 34.05 22.60
C TYR A 134 -14.91 35.34 21.93
N ARG A 135 -15.12 36.39 22.73
CA ARG A 135 -15.48 37.70 22.19
C ARG A 135 -14.30 38.30 21.43
N ARG A 136 -14.51 38.68 20.17
CA ARG A 136 -13.53 39.35 19.30
C ARG A 136 -14.02 40.72 18.87
N SER A 137 -13.08 41.60 18.56
CA SER A 137 -13.39 42.89 17.95
C SER A 137 -13.50 42.71 16.44
N SER A 138 -14.58 43.22 15.84
CA SER A 138 -14.79 43.20 14.39
C SER A 138 -13.97 44.26 13.65
N PHE A 139 -13.37 45.22 14.36
CA PHE A 139 -12.61 46.30 13.75
C PHE A 139 -11.38 45.78 12.99
N SER A 140 -11.38 45.95 11.67
CA SER A 140 -10.33 45.47 10.75
C SER A 140 -10.05 43.96 10.84
N ALA A 141 -10.98 43.16 11.39
CA ALA A 141 -10.77 41.73 11.64
C ALA A 141 -10.32 40.97 10.39
N LYS A 142 -11.00 41.19 9.26
CA LYS A 142 -10.66 40.57 7.97
C LYS A 142 -9.24 40.89 7.49
N SER A 143 -8.85 42.16 7.48
CA SER A 143 -7.51 42.55 7.00
C SER A 143 -6.40 42.01 7.90
N ARG A 144 -6.64 41.93 9.22
CA ARG A 144 -5.70 41.34 10.17
C ARG A 144 -5.58 39.84 9.98
N PHE A 145 -6.71 39.16 9.86
CA PHE A 145 -6.79 37.73 9.57
C PHE A 145 -6.04 37.36 8.30
N ASP A 146 -6.38 37.99 7.17
CA ASP A 146 -5.77 37.71 5.87
C ASP A 146 -4.23 37.85 5.94
N ARG A 147 -3.74 38.91 6.61
CA ARG A 147 -2.30 39.16 6.79
C ARG A 147 -1.63 38.20 7.78
N ALA A 148 -2.33 37.80 8.83
CA ALA A 148 -1.79 36.89 9.84
C ALA A 148 -1.69 35.48 9.29
N CYS A 149 -2.73 34.99 8.61
CA CYS A 149 -2.83 33.63 8.10
C CYS A 149 -1.91 33.39 6.89
N ALA A 150 -1.69 34.40 6.05
CA ALA A 150 -0.75 34.30 4.93
C ALA A 150 0.72 34.05 5.35
N LYS A 151 1.06 34.14 6.65
CA LYS A 151 2.43 33.91 7.16
C LYS A 151 2.78 32.44 7.36
N TYR A 152 1.79 31.54 7.37
CA TYR A 152 2.01 30.13 7.70
C TYR A 152 1.72 29.25 6.50
N PRO A 153 2.57 28.25 6.22
CA PRO A 153 2.38 27.31 5.11
C PRO A 153 1.23 26.32 5.33
N SER A 154 0.75 26.14 6.56
CA SER A 154 -0.38 25.26 6.86
C SER A 154 -1.26 25.79 7.98
N ALA A 155 -2.52 25.35 8.00
CA ALA A 155 -3.47 25.66 9.06
C ALA A 155 -3.04 25.07 10.41
N ASP A 156 -2.45 23.87 10.41
CA ASP A 156 -1.91 23.22 11.61
C ASP A 156 -0.81 24.05 12.27
N GLN A 157 0.11 24.59 11.47
CA GLN A 157 1.18 25.46 11.98
C GLN A 157 0.60 26.79 12.50
N ALA A 158 -0.38 27.35 11.82
CA ALA A 158 -1.06 28.56 12.28
C ALA A 158 -1.74 28.32 13.64
N GLN A 159 -2.42 27.19 13.82
CA GLN A 159 -3.06 26.81 15.09
C GLN A 159 -2.04 26.62 16.20
N GLN A 160 -0.93 25.93 15.94
CA GLN A 160 0.14 25.76 16.93
C GLN A 160 0.66 27.11 17.42
N VAL A 161 0.97 28.02 16.49
CA VAL A 161 1.47 29.36 16.81
C VAL A 161 0.42 30.22 17.52
N PHE A 162 -0.87 30.03 17.21
CA PHE A 162 -1.97 30.67 17.91
C PHE A 162 -2.05 30.22 19.37
N LEU A 163 -1.97 28.91 19.62
CA LEU A 163 -1.94 28.36 20.97
C LEU A 163 -0.68 28.82 21.74
N ASP A 164 0.49 28.84 21.08
CA ASP A 164 1.74 29.37 21.64
C ASP A 164 1.61 30.85 22.04
N ALA A 165 0.87 31.63 21.26
CA ALA A 165 0.63 33.04 21.52
C ALA A 165 -0.45 33.31 22.59
N GLY A 166 -1.00 32.27 23.23
CA GLY A 166 -2.02 32.37 24.28
C GLY A 166 -3.47 32.26 23.81
N GLY A 167 -3.69 31.85 22.56
CA GLY A 167 -4.99 31.41 22.08
C GLY A 167 -5.52 30.20 22.86
N PRO A 168 -6.83 29.99 22.93
CA PRO A 168 -7.90 30.81 22.36
C PRO A 168 -8.34 31.99 23.23
N LYS A 169 -7.83 32.11 24.47
CA LYS A 169 -8.19 33.20 25.39
C LYS A 169 -7.76 34.56 24.86
N ARG A 170 -6.56 34.63 24.26
CA ARG A 170 -6.02 35.86 23.66
C ARG A 170 -5.72 35.63 22.19
N ASP A 171 -6.11 36.57 21.35
CA ASP A 171 -5.74 36.59 19.94
C ASP A 171 -5.01 37.90 19.61
N PRO A 172 -3.72 38.02 19.98
CA PRO A 172 -2.95 39.23 19.73
C PRO A 172 -2.69 39.46 18.24
N LYS A 173 -2.70 38.40 17.42
CA LYS A 173 -2.35 38.44 16.00
C LYS A 173 -3.58 38.61 15.09
N GLY A 174 -4.79 38.38 15.59
CA GLY A 174 -6.04 38.47 14.82
C GLY A 174 -6.23 37.25 13.92
N MET A 175 -5.86 36.06 14.41
CA MET A 175 -5.90 34.79 13.67
C MET A 175 -7.26 34.09 13.75
N ASP A 176 -8.09 34.43 14.75
CA ASP A 176 -9.38 33.79 15.06
C ASP A 176 -10.44 34.91 15.23
N PRO A 177 -10.95 35.48 14.12
CA PRO A 177 -11.84 36.64 14.12
C PRO A 177 -13.29 36.30 14.49
N ASP A 178 -13.72 35.07 14.23
CA ASP A 178 -15.01 34.49 14.63
C ASP A 178 -15.00 34.00 16.08
N GLY A 179 -13.83 33.81 16.67
CA GLY A 179 -13.68 33.55 18.10
C GLY A 179 -14.08 32.14 18.48
N ASP A 180 -14.00 31.19 17.55
CA ASP A 180 -14.31 29.78 17.81
C ASP A 180 -13.11 29.03 18.45
N GLY A 181 -11.95 29.69 18.52
CA GLY A 181 -10.71 29.13 19.05
C GLY A 181 -9.90 28.32 18.05
N PHE A 182 -10.28 28.32 16.77
CA PHE A 182 -9.60 27.69 15.65
C PHE A 182 -9.04 28.78 14.74
N ALA A 183 -7.72 28.90 14.75
CA ALA A 183 -7.02 29.91 14.00
C ALA A 183 -7.04 29.64 12.50
N CYS A 184 -7.17 30.72 11.73
CA CYS A 184 -7.10 30.69 10.29
C CYS A 184 -8.15 29.76 9.67
N TYR A 185 -7.72 28.70 9.00
CA TYR A 185 -8.60 27.73 8.34
C TYR A 185 -8.52 26.36 9.01
N TRP A 186 -8.10 26.32 10.28
CA TRP A 186 -7.84 25.07 10.98
C TRP A 186 -9.15 24.36 11.34
N ASP A 187 -9.18 23.05 11.11
CA ASP A 187 -10.35 22.21 11.37
C ASP A 187 -9.99 21.10 12.37
N PRO A 188 -10.61 21.05 13.56
CA PRO A 188 -10.34 20.00 14.55
C PRO A 188 -11.00 18.66 14.20
N ARG A 189 -11.97 18.61 13.27
CA ARG A 189 -12.80 17.43 13.01
C ARG A 189 -12.00 16.19 12.59
N PRO A 190 -10.97 16.28 11.71
CA PRO A 190 -10.14 15.12 11.37
C PRO A 190 -9.45 14.50 12.59
N PHE A 191 -8.92 15.33 13.51
CA PHE A 191 -8.29 14.86 14.74
C PHE A 191 -9.28 14.22 15.71
N ARG A 192 -10.52 14.75 15.78
CA ARG A 192 -11.59 14.20 16.62
C ARG A 192 -12.11 12.86 16.10
N ALA A 193 -12.14 12.67 14.78
CA ALA A 193 -12.56 11.42 14.14
C ALA A 193 -11.60 10.26 14.44
N ALA A 194 -10.30 10.55 14.60
CA ALA A 194 -9.28 9.55 14.93
C ALA A 194 -9.50 8.86 16.30
N ARG A 195 -10.33 9.41 17.20
CA ARG A 195 -10.68 8.76 18.49
C ARG A 195 -11.28 7.37 18.33
N GLY A 196 -11.99 7.10 17.24
CA GLY A 196 -12.62 5.80 16.98
C GLY A 196 -11.77 4.85 16.12
N GLY A 197 -10.62 5.30 15.61
CA GLY A 197 -9.75 4.52 14.73
C GLY A 197 -8.58 3.85 15.44
N ALA A 198 -8.36 4.12 16.73
CA ALA A 198 -7.40 3.38 17.53
C ALA A 198 -7.95 1.97 17.75
N SER A 199 -7.36 0.98 17.10
CA SER A 199 -7.64 -0.43 17.36
C SER A 199 -7.44 -0.69 18.85
N THR A 200 -8.47 -1.23 19.52
CA THR A 200 -8.32 -1.77 20.87
C THR A 200 -7.13 -2.73 20.85
N PRO A 201 -6.07 -2.48 21.62
CA PRO A 201 -4.96 -3.42 21.71
C PRO A 201 -5.53 -4.78 22.13
N PRO A 202 -5.20 -5.89 21.45
CA PRO A 202 -5.61 -7.20 21.92
C PRO A 202 -5.12 -7.37 23.36
N GLN A 203 -6.05 -7.67 24.27
CA GLN A 203 -5.76 -7.77 25.71
C GLN A 203 -5.00 -9.06 26.05
N THR A 204 -5.00 -10.00 25.12
CA THR A 204 -4.38 -11.32 25.25
C THR A 204 -3.80 -11.72 23.91
N TYR A 205 -2.51 -12.02 23.89
CA TYR A 205 -1.88 -12.78 22.80
C TYR A 205 -1.89 -14.24 23.26
N GLU A 206 -2.75 -15.06 22.65
CA GLU A 206 -2.72 -16.51 22.88
C GLU A 206 -1.68 -17.10 21.93
N VAL A 207 -0.61 -17.66 22.50
CA VAL A 207 0.34 -18.46 21.74
C VAL A 207 -0.33 -19.80 21.45
N ILE A 208 -0.91 -19.93 20.26
CA ILE A 208 -1.42 -21.22 19.79
C ILE A 208 -0.20 -22.04 19.37
N GLU A 209 0.36 -22.80 20.31
CA GLU A 209 1.25 -23.90 19.96
C GLU A 209 0.40 -24.96 19.28
N THR A 210 0.42 -25.03 17.94
CA THR A 210 -0.07 -26.22 17.24
C THR A 210 0.79 -27.39 17.69
N PRO A 211 0.22 -28.40 18.38
CA PRO A 211 0.94 -29.65 18.60
C PRO A 211 1.22 -30.19 17.22
N GLY A 212 2.50 -30.38 16.90
CA GLY A 212 2.84 -31.22 15.75
C GLY A 212 2.26 -32.59 16.03
N GLU A 213 1.22 -32.98 15.29
CA GLU A 213 0.77 -34.36 15.28
C GLU A 213 1.94 -35.19 14.76
N SER A 214 2.51 -35.96 15.69
CA SER A 214 3.57 -36.94 15.49
C SER A 214 3.11 -38.14 14.68
#